data_AF-A0A9N8VU00-F1
#
_entry.id   AF-A0A9N8VU00-F1
#
_cell.length_a   1.000
_cell.length_b   1.000
_cell.length_c   1.000
_cell.angle_alpha   90.00
_cell.angle_beta   90.00
_cell.angle_gamma   90.00
#
_symmetry.space_group_name_H-M   'P 1'
#
loop_
_entity.id
_entity.type
_entity.pdbx_description
1 polymer ?
#
loop_
_entity_poly.entity_id
_entity_poly.type
_entity_poly.pdbx_seq_one_letter_code
_entity_poly.pdbx_strand_id
1 'polypeptide(L)'
;MGLSKEMFIDSVPDGYMCAICLDVLQEPTFVECVQEHAFCRSCINELIKSSHGRLSSPSGTISCPTCRERVNTSSLRVSKFVKRLIGSLNVRCANKECDWVGSCMDQGWHETMMLPFHVQAKDAVVKLSEDIWVNILKIAQLESKAALSCDGILNIIFWADIESYGIITAVEEEEF
;
A
#
# COMPACT_ATOMS: atom_id res chain seq x y z
N MET A 1 -8.27 -5.95 13.81
CA MET A 1 -9.03 -5.01 12.97
C MET A 1 -9.20 -5.59 11.57
N GLY A 2 -9.73 -4.86 10.58
CA GLY A 2 -9.82 -5.32 9.19
C GLY A 2 -8.52 -5.14 8.40
N LEU A 3 -8.54 -5.51 7.12
CA LEU A 3 -7.49 -5.19 6.15
C LEU A 3 -7.78 -3.82 5.53
N SER A 4 -6.79 -2.93 5.48
CA SER A 4 -6.97 -1.58 4.93
C SER A 4 -7.50 -1.65 3.50
N LYS A 5 -8.65 -1.03 3.23
CA LYS A 5 -9.23 -1.02 1.88
C LYS A 5 -8.33 -0.33 0.84
N GLU A 6 -7.44 0.55 1.28
CA GLU A 6 -6.55 1.34 0.41
C GLU A 6 -5.44 0.49 -0.22
N MET A 7 -5.18 -0.71 0.31
CA MET A 7 -4.17 -1.60 -0.27
C MET A 7 -4.69 -2.37 -1.49
N PHE A 8 -6.01 -2.43 -1.70
CA PHE A 8 -6.61 -3.14 -2.81
C PHE A 8 -6.61 -2.26 -4.07
N ILE A 9 -6.27 -2.86 -5.20
CA ILE A 9 -6.19 -2.13 -6.48
C ILE A 9 -7.57 -1.85 -7.03
N ASP A 10 -8.40 -2.89 -7.08
CA ASP A 10 -9.76 -2.81 -7.56
C ASP A 10 -10.71 -2.46 -6.42
N SER A 11 -11.87 -1.89 -6.77
CA SER A 11 -12.95 -1.65 -5.81
C SER A 11 -13.37 -2.98 -5.17
N VAL A 12 -13.25 -3.06 -3.86
CA VAL A 12 -13.68 -4.24 -3.09
C VAL A 12 -15.21 -4.24 -3.00
N PRO A 13 -15.89 -5.36 -3.30
CA PRO A 13 -17.34 -5.45 -3.14
C PRO A 13 -17.79 -5.19 -1.70
N ASP A 14 -18.91 -4.48 -1.52
CA ASP A 14 -19.47 -4.14 -0.20
C ASP A 14 -19.70 -5.36 0.69
N GLY A 15 -19.99 -6.53 0.11
CA GLY A 15 -20.13 -7.79 0.83
C GLY A 15 -18.87 -8.28 1.54
N TYR A 16 -17.70 -7.68 1.23
CA TYR A 16 -16.43 -7.96 1.89
C TYR A 16 -16.00 -6.85 2.86
N MET A 17 -16.86 -5.86 3.12
CA MET A 17 -16.58 -4.76 4.03
C MET A 17 -17.14 -5.03 5.42
N CYS A 18 -16.34 -4.78 6.44
CA CYS A 18 -16.76 -4.88 7.83
C CYS A 18 -17.49 -3.61 8.27
N ALA A 19 -18.76 -3.70 8.65
CA ALA A 19 -19.51 -2.51 9.12
C ALA A 19 -19.07 -1.99 10.50
N ILE A 20 -18.12 -2.66 11.18
CA ILE A 20 -17.56 -2.20 12.46
C ILE A 20 -16.32 -1.33 12.24
N CYS A 21 -15.32 -1.83 11.49
CA CYS A 21 -14.06 -1.11 11.26
C CYS A 21 -14.00 -0.38 9.91
N LEU A 22 -15.02 -0.54 9.05
CA LEU A 22 -15.14 0.08 7.73
C LEU A 22 -14.01 -0.28 6.75
N ASP A 23 -13.37 -1.41 7.00
CA ASP A 23 -12.27 -2.00 6.24
C ASP A 23 -12.65 -3.40 5.73
N VAL A 24 -11.81 -3.97 4.86
CA VAL A 24 -12.05 -5.29 4.28
C VAL A 24 -11.97 -6.37 5.36
N LEU A 25 -12.84 -7.38 5.28
CA LEU A 25 -12.99 -8.41 6.32
C LEU A 25 -11.70 -9.21 6.55
N GLN A 26 -11.11 -9.04 7.73
CA GLN A 26 -10.04 -9.93 8.22
C GLN A 26 -10.65 -11.07 9.03
N GLU A 27 -10.43 -12.31 8.56
CA GLU A 27 -11.10 -13.51 9.08
C GLU A 27 -12.64 -13.35 9.14
N PRO A 28 -13.30 -13.34 7.97
CA PRO A 28 -14.74 -13.12 7.85
C PRO A 28 -15.53 -14.06 8.76
N THR A 29 -16.26 -13.48 9.71
CA THR A 29 -17.09 -14.19 10.70
C THR A 29 -18.54 -13.80 10.49
N PHE A 30 -19.36 -14.78 10.14
CA PHE A 30 -20.78 -14.62 9.90
C PHE A 30 -21.55 -14.69 11.22
N VAL A 31 -22.52 -13.79 11.36
CA VAL A 31 -23.57 -13.85 12.40
C VAL A 31 -24.83 -14.46 11.79
N GLU A 32 -25.53 -15.30 12.55
CA GLU A 32 -26.80 -15.90 12.09
C GLU A 32 -27.99 -14.93 12.31
N CYS A 33 -27.97 -13.82 11.57
CA CYS A 33 -29.13 -12.95 11.36
C CYS A 33 -29.86 -13.32 10.05
N VAL A 34 -31.05 -12.76 9.80
CA VAL A 34 -31.88 -13.05 8.60
C VAL A 34 -31.10 -12.92 7.27
N GLN A 35 -30.13 -12.00 7.20
CA GLN A 35 -29.32 -11.72 6.00
C GLN A 35 -27.86 -12.22 6.09
N GLU A 36 -27.51 -13.01 7.12
CA GLU A 36 -26.15 -13.52 7.36
C GLU A 36 -25.02 -12.48 7.16
N HIS A 37 -25.00 -11.39 7.95
CA HIS A 37 -23.94 -10.38 7.86
C HIS A 37 -22.58 -10.92 8.34
N ALA A 38 -21.50 -10.42 7.75
CA ALA A 38 -20.13 -10.78 8.10
C ALA A 38 -19.37 -9.61 8.74
N PHE A 39 -18.48 -9.93 9.69
CA PHE A 39 -17.59 -8.99 10.36
C PHE A 39 -16.19 -9.56 10.51
N CYS A 40 -15.19 -8.73 10.79
CA CYS A 40 -13.88 -9.22 11.17
C CYS A 40 -14.00 -9.99 12.49
N ARG A 41 -13.29 -11.12 12.61
CA ARG A 41 -13.28 -11.93 13.84
C ARG A 41 -12.92 -11.11 15.07
N SER A 42 -11.90 -10.26 14.96
CA SER A 42 -11.47 -9.38 16.05
C SER A 42 -12.58 -8.39 16.44
N CYS A 43 -13.17 -7.71 15.47
CA CYS A 43 -14.21 -6.71 15.69
C CYS A 43 -15.47 -7.29 16.37
N ILE A 44 -15.97 -8.44 15.90
CA ILE A 44 -17.17 -9.04 16.53
C ILE A 44 -16.86 -9.55 17.94
N ASN A 45 -15.68 -10.10 18.19
CA ASN A 45 -15.27 -10.55 19.52
C ASN A 45 -15.11 -9.39 20.51
N GLU A 46 -14.59 -8.25 20.06
CA GLU A 46 -14.53 -7.03 20.88
C GLU A 46 -15.93 -6.50 21.19
N LEU A 47 -16.84 -6.52 20.22
CA LEU A 47 -18.23 -6.15 20.45
C LEU A 47 -18.87 -7.02 21.54
N ILE A 48 -18.71 -8.35 21.45
CA ILE A 48 -19.19 -9.30 22.47
C ILE A 48 -18.62 -8.95 23.84
N LYS A 49 -17.29 -8.82 23.95
CA LYS A 49 -16.62 -8.47 25.21
C LYS A 49 -17.15 -7.16 25.81
N SER A 50 -17.35 -6.14 24.98
CA SER A 50 -17.86 -4.82 25.42
C SER A 50 -19.32 -4.85 25.84
N SER A 51 -20.14 -5.71 25.23
CA SER A 51 -21.57 -5.85 25.53
C SER A 51 -21.82 -6.49 26.90
N HIS A 52 -20.92 -7.36 27.37
CA HIS A 52 -21.02 -7.98 28.69
C HIS A 52 -20.87 -7.00 29.87
N GLY A 53 -20.34 -5.79 29.66
CA GLY A 53 -20.14 -4.78 30.71
C GLY A 53 -21.24 -3.73 30.82
N ARG A 54 -22.11 -3.58 29.81
CA ARG A 54 -23.16 -2.57 29.77
C ARG A 54 -24.43 -3.18 29.18
N LEU A 55 -25.36 -3.57 30.05
CA LEU A 55 -26.72 -3.99 29.68
C LEU A 55 -26.82 -5.30 28.87
N SER A 56 -25.92 -6.28 29.06
CA SER A 56 -26.12 -7.62 28.49
C SER A 56 -27.28 -8.33 29.19
N SER A 57 -28.28 -8.73 28.40
CA SER A 57 -29.20 -9.78 28.79
C SER A 57 -28.38 -11.01 29.24
N PRO A 58 -28.74 -11.74 30.30
CA PRO A 58 -27.96 -12.90 30.82
C PRO A 58 -27.75 -14.06 29.82
N SER A 59 -28.20 -13.92 28.57
CA SER A 59 -28.48 -15.02 27.64
C SER A 59 -27.48 -15.21 26.49
N GLY A 60 -26.28 -14.58 26.53
CA GLY A 60 -25.27 -14.78 25.47
C GLY A 60 -25.72 -14.31 24.07
N THR A 61 -26.46 -13.21 24.00
CA THR A 61 -26.93 -12.63 22.73
C THR A 61 -26.34 -11.23 22.53
N ILE A 62 -26.11 -10.87 21.27
CA ILE A 62 -25.67 -9.53 20.84
C ILE A 62 -26.63 -8.99 19.77
N SER A 63 -26.63 -7.66 19.58
CA SER A 63 -27.29 -7.03 18.45
C SER A 63 -26.35 -7.01 17.25
N CYS A 64 -26.79 -7.51 16.09
CA CYS A 64 -26.06 -7.36 14.83
C CYS A 64 -25.82 -5.87 14.54
N PRO A 65 -24.57 -5.42 14.28
CA PRO A 65 -24.29 -4.02 13.95
C PRO A 65 -25.01 -3.49 12.71
N THR A 66 -25.33 -4.36 11.75
CA THR A 66 -25.91 -3.96 10.46
C THR A 66 -27.45 -3.91 10.50
N CYS A 67 -28.12 -4.98 10.95
CA CYS A 67 -29.58 -5.07 10.93
C CYS A 67 -30.26 -4.94 12.31
N ARG A 68 -29.48 -4.83 13.40
CA ARG A 68 -29.96 -4.75 14.79
C ARG A 68 -30.73 -5.96 15.32
N GLU A 69 -30.70 -7.07 14.59
CA GLU A 69 -31.29 -8.32 15.03
C GLU A 69 -30.51 -8.93 16.19
N ARG A 70 -31.21 -9.58 17.13
CA ARG A 70 -30.57 -10.32 18.23
C ARG A 70 -30.03 -11.65 17.71
N VAL A 71 -28.72 -11.82 17.79
CA VAL A 71 -28.00 -13.03 17.38
C VAL A 71 -27.32 -13.68 18.57
N ASN A 72 -27.24 -15.01 18.56
CA ASN A 72 -26.54 -15.75 19.60
C ASN A 72 -25.02 -15.67 19.37
N THR A 73 -24.24 -15.45 20.42
CA THR A 73 -22.77 -15.44 20.30
C THR A 73 -22.18 -16.82 20.05
N SER A 74 -22.90 -17.90 20.33
CA SER A 74 -22.45 -19.27 20.05
C SER A 74 -22.59 -19.68 18.58
N SER A 75 -23.36 -18.93 17.78
CA SER A 75 -23.62 -19.29 16.38
C SER A 75 -22.71 -18.59 15.37
N LEU A 76 -21.62 -17.97 15.83
CA LEU A 76 -20.66 -17.28 14.96
C LEU A 76 -19.86 -18.28 14.12
N ARG A 77 -19.85 -18.09 12.80
CA ARG A 77 -19.18 -19.00 11.86
C ARG A 77 -18.10 -18.28 11.05
N VAL A 78 -16.83 -18.69 11.22
CA VAL A 78 -15.73 -18.19 10.39
C VAL A 78 -15.79 -18.85 9.02
N SER A 79 -15.84 -18.04 7.95
CA SER A 79 -15.85 -18.55 6.58
C SER A 79 -14.45 -18.54 5.97
N LYS A 80 -13.85 -19.73 5.87
CA LYS A 80 -12.60 -19.93 5.13
C LYS A 80 -12.76 -19.69 3.62
N PHE A 81 -13.97 -19.86 3.09
CA PHE A 81 -14.27 -19.62 1.68
C PHE A 81 -14.16 -18.14 1.35
N VAL A 82 -14.88 -17.28 2.10
CA VAL A 82 -14.81 -15.82 1.90
C VAL A 82 -13.39 -15.30 2.17
N LYS A 83 -12.69 -15.86 3.17
CA LYS A 83 -11.27 -15.54 3.40
C LYS A 83 -10.40 -15.80 2.15
N ARG A 84 -10.64 -16.89 1.41
CA ARG A 84 -9.89 -17.18 0.17
C ARG A 84 -10.27 -16.23 -0.96
N LEU A 85 -11.56 -15.88 -1.10
CA LEU A 85 -12.02 -14.94 -2.12
C LEU A 85 -11.40 -13.55 -1.93
N ILE A 86 -11.37 -13.04 -0.69
CA ILE A 86 -10.67 -11.80 -0.35
C ILE A 86 -9.17 -11.97 -0.59
N GLY A 87 -8.60 -13.12 -0.22
CA GLY A 87 -7.18 -13.44 -0.41
C GLY A 87 -6.74 -13.47 -1.88
N SER A 88 -7.64 -13.74 -2.82
CA SER A 88 -7.34 -13.70 -4.26
C SER A 88 -7.42 -12.32 -4.90
N LEU A 89 -7.88 -11.31 -4.18
CA LEU A 89 -7.91 -9.93 -4.70
C LEU A 89 -6.48 -9.37 -4.80
N ASN A 90 -6.25 -8.53 -5.80
CA ASN A 90 -4.96 -7.90 -6.01
C ASN A 90 -4.75 -6.71 -5.05
N VAL A 91 -3.56 -6.64 -4.49
CA VAL A 91 -3.13 -5.60 -3.55
C VAL A 91 -1.78 -5.02 -3.96
N ARG A 92 -1.55 -3.78 -3.57
CA ARG A 92 -0.24 -3.13 -3.64
C ARG A 92 0.47 -3.27 -2.30
N CYS A 93 1.79 -3.35 -2.34
CA CYS A 93 2.62 -3.27 -1.14
C CYS A 93 2.31 -1.98 -0.35
N ALA A 94 2.24 -2.07 0.98
CA ALA A 94 2.06 -0.90 1.85
C ALA A 94 3.28 0.04 1.83
N ASN A 95 4.46 -0.46 1.42
CA ASN A 95 5.64 0.37 1.23
C ASN A 95 5.53 1.15 -0.09
N LYS A 96 5.52 2.48 0.00
CA LYS A 96 5.43 3.40 -1.16
C LYS A 96 6.60 3.30 -2.13
N GLU A 97 7.75 2.79 -1.67
CA GLU A 97 8.92 2.57 -2.51
C GLU A 97 8.87 1.22 -3.23
N CYS A 98 7.84 0.40 -2.98
CA CYS A 98 7.69 -0.90 -3.63
C CYS A 98 6.54 -0.89 -4.64
N ASP A 99 6.85 -1.24 -5.90
CA ASP A 99 5.85 -1.31 -6.97
C ASP A 99 5.19 -2.69 -7.08
N TRP A 100 5.45 -3.58 -6.12
CA TRP A 100 4.90 -4.92 -6.13
C TRP A 100 3.37 -4.90 -6.05
N VAL A 101 2.80 -5.71 -6.93
CA VAL A 101 1.37 -6.03 -7.00
C VAL A 101 1.24 -7.54 -7.03
N GLY A 102 0.34 -8.07 -6.21
CA GLY A 102 0.03 -9.50 -6.18
C GLY A 102 -1.21 -9.79 -5.36
N SER A 103 -1.47 -11.07 -5.08
CA SER A 103 -2.64 -11.44 -4.30
C SER A 103 -2.50 -10.99 -2.84
N CYS A 104 -3.63 -10.67 -2.20
CA CYS A 104 -3.68 -10.36 -0.77
C CYS A 104 -3.10 -11.49 0.09
N MET A 105 -3.21 -12.75 -0.37
CA MET A 105 -2.61 -13.90 0.31
C MET A 105 -1.08 -13.88 0.27
N ASP A 106 -0.48 -13.39 -0.81
CA ASP A 106 0.98 -13.36 -0.99
C ASP A 106 1.64 -12.18 -0.30
N GLN A 107 0.86 -11.18 0.13
CA GLN A 107 1.39 -9.94 0.71
C GLN A 107 2.34 -10.19 1.89
N GLY A 108 1.97 -11.05 2.84
CA GLY A 108 2.83 -11.33 4.00
C GLY A 108 4.14 -12.01 3.60
N TRP A 109 4.11 -12.83 2.56
CA TRP A 109 5.31 -13.46 2.02
C TRP A 109 6.17 -12.44 1.27
N HIS A 110 5.56 -11.57 0.47
CA HIS A 110 6.23 -10.46 -0.21
C HIS A 110 6.95 -9.53 0.80
N GLU A 111 6.24 -9.08 1.83
CA GLU A 111 6.78 -8.18 2.87
C GLU A 111 7.98 -8.79 3.58
N THR A 112 7.97 -10.11 3.81
CA THR A 112 9.04 -10.81 4.54
C THR A 112 10.22 -11.16 3.64
N MET A 113 9.96 -11.65 2.43
CA MET A 113 10.96 -12.33 1.62
C MET A 113 11.43 -11.52 0.40
N MET A 114 10.63 -10.60 -0.13
CA MET A 114 10.95 -9.90 -1.37
C MET A 114 11.15 -8.40 -1.19
N LEU A 115 10.40 -7.78 -0.27
CA LEU A 115 10.47 -6.35 -0.01
C LEU A 115 11.90 -5.85 0.31
N PRO A 116 12.72 -6.55 1.12
CA PRO A 116 14.10 -6.12 1.35
C PRO A 116 14.93 -6.01 0.07
N PHE A 117 14.71 -6.91 -0.89
CA PHE A 117 15.43 -6.91 -2.15
C PHE A 117 14.97 -5.79 -3.09
N HIS A 118 13.66 -5.51 -3.13
CA HIS A 118 13.13 -4.39 -3.93
C HIS A 118 13.64 -3.03 -3.46
N VAL A 119 13.68 -2.83 -2.13
CA VAL A 119 14.17 -1.57 -1.53
C VAL A 119 15.67 -1.43 -1.75
N GLN A 120 16.46 -2.49 -1.48
CA GLN A 120 17.92 -2.46 -1.72
C GLN A 120 18.28 -2.18 -3.18
N ALA A 121 17.53 -2.75 -4.13
CA ALA A 121 17.76 -2.50 -5.55
C ALA A 121 17.49 -1.03 -5.92
N LYS A 122 16.42 -0.42 -5.39
CA LYS A 122 16.13 1.00 -5.61
C LYS A 122 17.18 1.90 -4.96
N ASP A 123 17.59 1.63 -3.73
CA ASP A 123 18.65 2.38 -3.03
C ASP A 123 19.96 2.34 -3.81
N ALA A 124 20.32 1.18 -4.39
CA ALA A 124 21.51 1.03 -5.20
C ALA A 124 21.45 1.88 -6.48
N VAL A 125 20.28 1.95 -7.13
CA VAL A 125 20.07 2.81 -8.31
C VAL A 125 20.15 4.30 -7.94
N VAL A 126 19.54 4.72 -6.83
CA VAL A 126 19.61 6.10 -6.34
C VAL A 126 21.05 6.49 -6.06
N LYS A 127 21.80 5.64 -5.34
CA LYS A 127 23.21 5.87 -5.07
C LYS A 127 24.06 5.97 -6.33
N LEU A 128 23.85 5.08 -7.30
CA LEU A 128 24.53 5.15 -8.60
C LEU A 128 24.21 6.47 -9.32
N SER A 129 22.98 6.97 -9.24
CA SER A 129 22.60 8.25 -9.83
C SER A 129 23.32 9.44 -9.18
N GLU A 130 23.45 9.47 -7.84
CA GLU A 130 24.19 10.50 -7.10
C GLU A 130 25.68 10.47 -7.44
N ASP A 131 26.28 9.28 -7.50
CA ASP A 131 27.68 9.08 -7.86
C ASP A 131 27.97 9.55 -9.30
N ILE A 132 27.05 9.27 -10.24
CA ILE A 132 27.13 9.78 -11.61
C ILE A 132 27.13 11.32 -11.62
N TRP A 133 26.21 11.96 -10.89
CA TRP A 133 26.14 13.43 -10.80
C TRP A 133 27.42 14.05 -10.24
N VAL A 134 27.96 13.50 -9.15
CA VAL A 134 29.22 13.97 -8.56
C VAL A 134 30.37 13.85 -9.55
N ASN A 135 30.42 12.76 -10.32
CA ASN A 135 31.47 12.57 -11.32
C ASN A 135 31.32 13.54 -12.50
N ILE A 136 30.10 13.81 -12.97
CA ILE A 136 29.83 14.84 -14.00
C ILE A 136 30.33 16.20 -13.52
N LEU A 137 30.04 16.60 -12.27
CA LEU A 137 30.52 17.86 -11.70
C LEU A 137 32.05 17.93 -11.63
N LYS A 138 32.72 16.83 -11.27
CA LYS A 138 34.18 16.76 -11.26
C LYS A 138 34.76 16.92 -12.66
N ILE A 139 34.17 16.29 -13.67
CA ILE A 139 34.60 16.43 -15.08
C ILE A 139 34.50 17.89 -15.52
N ALA A 140 33.36 18.55 -15.28
CA ALA A 140 33.17 19.97 -15.62
C ALA A 140 34.21 20.88 -14.92
N GLN A 141 34.56 20.61 -13.65
CA GLN A 141 35.60 21.36 -12.94
C GLN A 141 37.00 21.13 -13.52
N LEU A 142 37.30 19.91 -13.98
CA LEU A 142 38.58 19.59 -14.62
C LEU A 142 38.71 20.28 -15.98
N GLU A 143 37.63 20.30 -16.78
CA GLU A 143 37.57 21.03 -18.05
C GLU A 143 37.81 22.53 -17.85
N SER A 144 37.17 23.14 -16.84
CA SER A 144 37.40 24.55 -16.48
C SER A 144 38.85 24.83 -16.08
N LYS A 145 39.47 23.94 -15.28
CA LYS A 145 40.89 24.07 -14.90
C LYS A 145 41.82 23.86 -16.09
N ALA A 146 41.51 22.93 -16.98
CA ALA A 146 42.28 22.68 -18.20
C ALA A 146 42.23 23.90 -19.13
N ALA A 147 41.05 24.50 -19.32
CA ALA A 147 40.88 25.74 -20.08
C ALA A 147 41.72 26.90 -19.51
N LEU A 148 41.71 27.09 -18.18
CA LEU A 148 42.55 28.08 -17.50
C LEU A 148 44.06 27.80 -17.62
N SER A 149 44.46 26.53 -17.80
CA SER A 149 45.87 26.15 -18.01
C SER A 149 46.30 26.23 -19.48
N CYS A 150 45.36 26.11 -20.41
CA CYS A 150 45.58 26.21 -21.85
C CYS A 150 45.43 27.63 -22.39
N ASP A 151 44.84 28.56 -21.62
CA ASP A 151 44.87 30.00 -21.91
C ASP A 151 46.23 30.64 -21.56
N GLY A 152 47.29 30.02 -22.07
CA GLY A 152 48.24 30.74 -22.89
C GLY A 152 47.77 30.67 -24.35
N ILE A 153 46.91 31.62 -24.74
CA ILE A 153 46.45 31.96 -26.11
C ILE A 153 45.06 31.41 -26.51
N LEU A 154 44.03 32.23 -26.25
CA LEU A 154 42.80 32.48 -27.03
C LEU A 154 41.83 31.30 -27.28
N ASN A 155 40.75 31.20 -26.49
CA ASN A 155 39.40 31.49 -26.98
C ASN A 155 38.31 31.36 -25.89
N ILE A 156 37.87 32.52 -25.38
CA ILE A 156 36.54 32.70 -24.79
C ILE A 156 35.58 32.84 -25.98
N ILE A 157 34.75 31.83 -26.25
CA ILE A 157 33.38 31.85 -26.85
C ILE A 157 33.03 30.38 -27.15
N PHE A 158 32.52 29.61 -26.17
CA PHE A 158 31.69 28.41 -26.42
C PHE A 158 30.97 27.86 -25.18
N TRP A 159 30.61 28.69 -24.20
CA TRP A 159 29.96 28.23 -22.95
C TRP A 159 28.68 29.01 -22.59
N ALA A 160 28.04 29.66 -23.58
CA ALA A 160 26.83 30.45 -23.36
C ALA A 160 25.53 29.85 -23.93
N ASP A 161 25.56 28.64 -24.54
CA ASP A 161 24.38 28.09 -25.25
C ASP A 161 23.65 26.93 -24.54
N ILE A 162 24.09 26.49 -23.36
CA ILE A 162 23.43 25.38 -22.62
C ILE A 162 22.28 25.86 -21.70
N GLU A 163 22.15 27.16 -21.41
CA GLU A 163 20.99 27.69 -20.67
C GLU A 163 19.76 27.94 -21.58
N SER A 164 19.89 27.79 -22.90
CA SER A 164 18.80 28.05 -23.88
C SER A 164 17.92 26.84 -24.22
N TYR A 165 18.28 25.62 -23.82
CA TYR A 165 17.42 24.45 -24.00
C TYR A 165 16.81 24.03 -22.66
N GLY A 166 15.66 24.67 -22.39
CA GLY A 166 14.89 24.56 -21.16
C GLY A 166 14.48 23.15 -20.76
N ILE A 167 14.42 22.97 -19.44
CA ILE A 167 13.71 21.89 -18.77
C ILE A 167 12.20 22.20 -18.80
N ILE A 168 11.39 21.14 -18.79
CA ILE A 168 9.94 21.02 -18.49
C ILE A 168 8.98 21.11 -19.70
N THR A 169 8.44 19.97 -20.14
CA THR A 169 7.03 19.53 -19.93
C THR A 169 6.71 18.34 -20.86
N ALA A 170 6.46 17.15 -20.30
CA ALA A 170 5.49 16.17 -20.81
C ALA A 170 5.37 15.02 -19.79
N VAL A 171 4.51 15.21 -18.80
CA VAL A 171 3.75 14.11 -18.19
C VAL A 171 2.39 14.16 -18.89
N GLU A 172 1.83 12.99 -19.19
CA GLU A 172 0.44 12.71 -19.65
C GLU A 172 0.15 12.81 -21.18
N GLU A 173 0.09 11.65 -21.85
CA GLU A 173 -1.07 11.11 -22.60
C GLU A 173 -0.60 9.97 -23.54
N GLU A 174 -0.63 8.72 -23.06
CA GLU A 174 -0.80 7.54 -23.94
C GLU A 174 -2.04 6.79 -23.47
N GLU A 175 -3.18 7.10 -24.09
CA GLU A 175 -4.21 6.11 -24.37
C GLU A 175 -3.66 5.15 -25.43
N PHE A 176 -3.52 3.87 -25.09
CA PHE A 176 -4.02 2.74 -25.91
C PHE A 176 -4.03 1.42 -25.11
#